data_AF-A0AAW2JX04-F1
#
_entry.id   AF-A0AAW2JX04-F1
#
_cell.length_a   1.000
_cell.length_b   1.000
_cell.length_c   1.000
_cell.angle_alpha   90.00
_cell.angle_beta   90.00
_cell.angle_gamma   90.00
#
_symmetry.space_group_name_H-M   'P 1'
#
loop_
_entity.id
_entity.type
_entity.pdbx_description
1 polymer ?
#
loop_
_entity_poly.entity_id
_entity_poly.type
_entity_poly.pdbx_seq_one_letter_code
_entity_poly.pdbx_strand_id
1 'polypeptide(L)'
;MVPMMWGPGENFGRHYVISGSIDEPWLVRGDFNAVWDLSEVCGTSGDIRLAMNEFNECILNTGLIALHMRGERFTWHNCSDDGRSLWKRLDRFLANDKWMEQWPDVFYDCLTRGHLITPR
;
A
#
# COMPACT_ATOMS: atom_id res chain seq x y z
N MET A 1 -5.44 -13.57 14.04
CA MET A 1 -5.30 -12.90 12.74
C MET A 1 -6.39 -11.84 12.67
N VAL A 2 -6.09 -10.62 13.09
CA VAL A 2 -7.06 -9.52 13.11
C VAL A 2 -6.79 -8.64 11.89
N PRO A 3 -7.77 -8.43 10.98
CA PRO A 3 -7.61 -7.46 9.91
C PRO A 3 -7.78 -6.06 10.51
N MET A 4 -6.69 -5.30 10.59
CA MET A 4 -6.77 -3.86 10.83
C MET A 4 -7.06 -3.17 9.50
N MET A 5 -8.29 -2.70 9.33
CA MET A 5 -8.62 -1.66 8.36
C MET A 5 -8.24 -0.32 8.98
N TRP A 6 -7.33 0.42 8.37
CA TRP A 6 -7.05 1.81 8.76
C TRP A 6 -7.85 2.75 7.85
N GLY A 7 -8.67 3.60 8.46
CA GLY A 7 -9.30 4.72 7.77
C GLY A 7 -8.40 5.96 7.80
N PRO A 8 -8.62 6.94 6.90
CA PRO A 8 -7.90 8.21 6.94
C PRO A 8 -8.15 8.95 8.27
N GLY A 9 -7.08 9.26 9.01
CA GLY A 9 -7.10 10.01 10.27
C GLY A 9 -6.81 9.20 11.53
N GLU A 10 -6.51 7.91 11.43
CA GLU A 10 -6.14 7.10 12.61
C GLU A 10 -4.66 7.25 12.96
N ASN A 11 -4.37 7.40 14.26
CA ASN A 11 -3.04 7.71 14.78
C ASN A 11 -2.06 6.54 14.55
N PHE A 12 -1.19 6.69 13.54
CA PHE A 12 -0.09 5.76 13.24
C PHE A 12 0.75 5.41 14.47
N GLY A 13 0.91 6.34 15.42
CA GLY A 13 1.77 6.24 16.62
C GLY A 13 1.53 5.04 17.55
N ARG A 14 0.32 4.45 17.59
CA ARG A 14 0.04 3.30 18.48
C ARG A 14 0.51 1.95 17.92
N HIS A 15 0.70 1.82 16.60
CA HIS A 15 1.19 0.59 15.98
C HIS A 15 2.72 0.46 16.00
N TYR A 16 3.44 1.58 16.09
CA TYR A 16 4.91 1.59 16.20
C TYR A 16 5.44 0.79 17.40
N VAL A 17 4.69 0.75 18.50
CA VAL A 17 5.10 0.05 19.73
C VAL A 17 5.19 -1.47 19.53
N ILE A 18 4.49 -2.03 18.54
CA ILE A 18 4.54 -3.47 18.26
C ILE A 18 5.81 -3.84 17.47
N SER A 19 6.27 -2.97 16.56
CA SER A 19 7.43 -3.23 15.69
C SER A 19 8.75 -3.38 16.44
N GLY A 20 8.96 -2.66 17.55
CA GLY A 20 10.23 -2.67 18.28
C GLY A 20 10.49 -3.92 19.14
N SER A 21 9.55 -4.86 19.22
CA SER A 21 9.61 -6.00 20.16
C SER A 21 9.43 -7.38 19.51
N ILE A 22 9.27 -7.45 18.19
CA ILE A 22 9.07 -8.69 17.45
C ILE A 22 10.35 -9.04 16.68
N ASP A 23 11.08 -10.04 17.16
CA ASP A 23 12.26 -10.62 16.50
C ASP A 23 11.89 -11.82 15.60
N GLU A 24 10.78 -11.68 14.88
CA GLU A 24 10.23 -12.71 13.98
C GLU A 24 9.90 -12.06 12.64
N PRO A 25 9.86 -12.81 11.53
CA PRO A 25 9.46 -12.28 10.23
C PRO A 25 7.96 -11.94 10.23
N TRP A 26 7.62 -10.71 9.84
CA TRP A 26 6.22 -10.28 9.71
C TRP A 26 6.03 -9.28 8.57
N LEU A 27 4.77 -9.17 8.13
CA LEU A 27 4.35 -8.19 7.15
C LEU A 27 3.00 -7.59 7.54
N VAL A 28 2.74 -6.40 7.03
CA VAL A 28 1.46 -5.70 7.04
C VAL A 28 1.00 -5.53 5.60
N ARG A 29 -0.27 -5.83 5.38
CA ARG A 29 -0.98 -5.59 4.12
C ARG A 29 -2.13 -4.63 4.38
N GLY A 30 -2.35 -3.66 3.50
CA GLY A 30 -3.55 -2.84 3.56
C GLY A 30 -3.63 -1.80 2.46
N ASP A 31 -4.74 -1.09 2.48
CA ASP A 31 -4.94 0.20 1.81
C ASP A 31 -4.41 1.30 2.72
N PHE A 32 -3.39 2.03 2.27
CA PHE A 32 -2.76 3.10 3.03
C PHE A 32 -3.34 4.48 2.70
N ASN A 33 -4.26 4.58 1.73
CA ASN A 33 -4.83 5.83 1.24
C ASN A 33 -3.80 6.91 0.81
N ALA A 34 -2.53 6.54 0.64
CA ALA A 34 -1.44 7.40 0.24
C ALA A 34 -0.60 6.72 -0.86
N VAL A 35 -0.07 7.54 -1.77
CA VAL A 35 0.90 7.09 -2.77
C VAL A 35 2.31 7.31 -2.25
N TRP A 36 3.27 6.53 -2.74
CA TRP A 36 4.69 6.70 -2.44
C TRP A 36 5.28 7.84 -3.27
N ASP A 37 4.93 7.87 -4.56
CA ASP A 37 5.46 8.79 -5.55
C ASP A 37 4.37 9.25 -6.53
N LEU A 38 4.61 10.37 -7.20
CA LEU A 38 3.68 10.91 -8.21
C LEU A 38 3.50 9.97 -9.40
N SER A 39 4.46 9.09 -9.70
CA SER A 39 4.33 8.05 -10.74
C SER A 39 3.24 7.02 -10.45
N GLU A 40 2.77 6.94 -9.21
CA GLU A 40 1.67 6.07 -8.78
C GLU A 40 0.30 6.73 -8.87
N VAL A 41 0.23 7.91 -9.52
CA VAL A 41 -1.00 8.63 -9.85
C VAL A 41 -1.11 8.79 -11.35
N CYS A 42 -2.28 8.48 -11.91
CA CYS A 42 -2.61 8.79 -13.29
C CYS A 42 -3.94 9.55 -13.36
N GLY A 43 -3.94 10.71 -14.00
CA GLY A 43 -5.07 11.65 -14.03
C GLY A 43 -4.84 12.87 -13.15
N THR A 44 -5.85 13.73 -13.05
CA THR A 44 -5.77 14.96 -12.26
C THR A 44 -6.12 14.66 -10.80
N SER A 45 -5.14 14.76 -9.90
CA SER A 45 -5.36 14.75 -8.45
C SER A 45 -5.30 16.17 -7.88
N GLY A 46 -5.88 16.36 -6.69
CA GLY A 46 -5.56 17.51 -5.84
C GLY A 46 -4.12 17.44 -5.32
N ASP A 47 -3.77 18.36 -4.41
CA ASP A 47 -2.48 18.31 -3.72
C ASP A 47 -2.42 17.11 -2.76
N ILE A 48 -1.48 16.21 -3.02
CA ILE A 48 -1.26 14.96 -2.29
C ILE A 48 0.12 14.91 -1.63
N ARG A 49 0.93 15.99 -1.76
CA ARG A 49 2.35 15.98 -1.36
C ARG A 49 2.53 15.79 0.14
N LEU A 50 1.67 16.40 0.95
CA LEU A 50 1.73 16.27 2.39
C LEU A 50 1.51 14.81 2.83
N ALA A 51 0.40 14.20 2.39
CA ALA A 51 0.10 12.80 2.72
C ALA A 51 1.17 11.83 2.20
N MET A 52 1.72 12.09 1.01
CA MET A 52 2.83 11.31 0.45
C MET A 52 4.09 11.41 1.32
N ASN A 53 4.44 12.61 1.79
CA ASN A 53 5.60 12.81 2.66
C ASN A 53 5.41 12.14 4.02
N GLU A 54 4.25 12.32 4.66
CA GLU A 54 3.93 11.67 5.95
C GLU A 54 3.98 10.15 5.83
N PHE A 55 3.50 9.60 4.71
CA PHE A 55 3.55 8.17 4.43
C PHE A 55 5.00 7.66 4.26
N ASN A 56 5.83 8.38 3.50
CA ASN A 56 7.22 8.01 3.29
C ASN A 56 8.05 8.11 4.59
N GLU A 57 7.82 9.14 5.41
CA GLU A 57 8.43 9.27 6.73
C GLU A 57 7.99 8.14 7.66
N CYS A 58 6.71 7.75 7.62
CA CYS A 58 6.20 6.63 8.41
C CYS A 58 6.92 5.32 8.05
N ILE A 59 7.01 4.99 6.76
CA ILE A 59 7.72 3.78 6.31
C ILE A 59 9.18 3.82 6.77
N LEU A 60 9.86 4.95 6.56
CA LEU A 60 11.25 5.12 6.97
C LEU A 60 11.45 4.90 8.48
N ASN A 61 10.58 5.49 9.31
CA ASN A 61 10.66 5.39 10.77
C ASN A 61 10.32 3.97 11.29
N THR A 62 9.49 3.21 10.56
CA THR A 62 9.19 1.81 10.92
C THR A 62 10.28 0.83 10.47
N GLY A 63 11.16 1.21 9.55
CA GLY A 63 12.12 0.29 8.93
C GLY A 63 11.46 -0.76 8.03
N LEU A 64 10.20 -0.54 7.63
CA LEU A 64 9.48 -1.47 6.77
C LEU A 64 9.89 -1.33 5.31
N ILE A 65 9.90 -2.47 4.63
CA ILE A 65 10.31 -2.61 3.24
C ILE A 65 9.08 -2.99 2.42
N ALA A 66 8.79 -2.22 1.37
CA ALA A 66 7.69 -2.54 0.46
C ALA A 66 8.05 -3.73 -0.43
N LEU A 67 7.17 -4.73 -0.48
CA LEU A 67 7.33 -5.87 -1.38
C LEU A 67 7.15 -5.43 -2.84
N HIS A 68 7.88 -6.09 -3.74
CA HIS A 68 7.74 -5.86 -5.17
C HIS A 68 6.35 -6.29 -5.65
N MET A 69 5.68 -5.43 -6.40
CA MET A 69 4.38 -5.70 -7.00
C MET A 69 4.52 -5.97 -8.49
N ARG A 70 3.82 -6.99 -8.97
CA ARG A 70 3.66 -7.29 -10.39
C ARG A 70 2.19 -7.14 -10.80
N GLY A 71 1.93 -7.06 -12.11
CA GLY A 71 0.57 -6.91 -12.64
C GLY A 71 0.12 -5.44 -12.76
N GLU A 72 -1.13 -5.16 -12.38
CA GLU A 72 -1.73 -3.83 -12.52
C GLU A 72 -1.00 -2.79 -11.69
N ARG A 73 -0.67 -1.65 -12.29
CA ARG A 73 0.07 -0.56 -11.62
C ARG A 73 -0.77 0.21 -10.60
N PHE A 74 -2.09 0.21 -10.73
CA PHE A 74 -3.01 0.96 -9.89
C PHE A 74 -4.00 0.02 -9.20
N THR A 75 -4.30 0.32 -7.94
CA THR A 75 -5.18 -0.52 -7.11
C THR A 75 -6.53 0.15 -6.87
N TRP A 76 -6.63 1.46 -7.17
CA TRP A 76 -7.82 2.27 -7.00
C TRP A 76 -8.12 3.12 -8.24
N HIS A 77 -9.41 3.29 -8.53
CA HIS A 77 -9.93 4.17 -9.57
C HIS A 77 -11.17 4.89 -9.04
N ASN A 78 -11.34 6.18 -9.39
CA ASN A 78 -12.49 6.97 -8.96
C ASN A 78 -13.80 6.64 -9.71
N CYS A 79 -13.76 5.82 -10.76
CA CYS A 79 -14.91 5.44 -11.59
C CYS A 79 -15.70 6.66 -12.10
N SER A 80 -15.00 7.73 -12.47
CA SER A 80 -15.66 8.94 -12.94
C SER A 80 -16.19 8.80 -14.37
N ASP A 81 -17.46 9.13 -14.57
CA ASP A 81 -18.12 9.14 -15.88
C ASP A 81 -17.91 10.47 -16.64
N ASP A 82 -17.39 11.50 -15.98
CA ASP A 82 -17.20 12.86 -16.52
C ASP A 82 -15.88 13.04 -17.30
N GLY A 83 -15.16 11.96 -17.58
CA GLY A 83 -13.85 11.98 -18.24
C GLY A 83 -12.69 12.37 -17.34
N ARG A 84 -12.90 12.61 -16.03
CA ARG A 84 -11.83 12.83 -15.05
C ARG A 84 -11.43 11.53 -14.36
N SER A 85 -10.95 10.57 -15.13
CA SER A 85 -10.42 9.32 -14.59
C SER A 85 -9.20 9.60 -13.73
N LEU A 86 -9.24 9.14 -12.48
CA LEU A 86 -8.13 9.22 -11.54
C LEU A 86 -7.83 7.81 -11.03
N TRP A 87 -6.59 7.38 -11.26
CA TRP A 87 -6.05 6.11 -10.83
C TRP A 87 -4.96 6.33 -9.80
N LYS A 88 -4.94 5.49 -8.76
CA LYS A 88 -3.94 5.55 -7.69
C LYS A 88 -3.51 4.15 -7.28
N ARG A 89 -2.27 4.03 -6.81
CA ARG A 89 -1.80 2.83 -6.10
C ARG A 89 -1.81 3.08 -4.60
N LEU A 90 -2.79 2.50 -3.91
CA LEU A 90 -3.04 2.72 -2.48
C LEU A 90 -2.76 1.47 -1.64
N ASP A 91 -2.88 0.27 -2.23
CA ASP A 91 -2.67 -0.99 -1.54
C ASP A 91 -1.20 -1.42 -1.59
N ARG A 92 -0.64 -1.85 -0.44
CA ARG A 92 0.72 -2.38 -0.35
C ARG A 92 0.85 -3.52 0.64
N PHE A 93 1.93 -4.28 0.46
CA PHE A 93 2.49 -5.19 1.44
C PHE A 93 3.83 -4.61 1.89
N LEU A 94 3.98 -4.40 3.19
CA LEU A 94 5.18 -3.88 3.84
C LEU A 94 5.68 -4.94 4.83
N ALA A 95 6.96 -5.29 4.79
CA ALA A 95 7.53 -6.34 5.62
C ALA A 95 8.75 -5.84 6.40
N ASN A 96 9.05 -6.45 7.54
CA ASN A 96 10.28 -6.16 8.25
C ASN A 96 11.49 -6.79 7.56
N ASP A 97 12.68 -6.40 8.00
CA ASP A 97 13.97 -6.94 7.55
C ASP A 97 14.05 -8.47 7.66
N LYS A 98 13.58 -9.06 8.78
CA LYS A 98 13.58 -10.52 8.98
C LYS A 98 12.78 -11.27 7.93
N TRP A 99 11.63 -10.73 7.52
CA TRP A 99 10.85 -11.31 6.43
C TRP A 99 11.63 -11.25 5.11
N MET A 100 12.29 -10.12 4.82
CA MET A 100 13.07 -9.94 3.59
C MET A 100 14.31 -10.82 3.55
N GLU A 101 14.96 -11.08 4.69
CA GLU A 101 16.08 -12.03 4.79
C GLU A 101 15.64 -13.46 4.47
N GLN A 102 14.44 -13.86 4.92
CA GLN A 102 13.94 -15.22 4.71
C GLN A 102 13.37 -15.44 3.30
N TRP A 103 12.76 -14.42 2.69
CA TRP A 103 12.16 -14.49 1.35
C TRP A 103 12.56 -13.29 0.48
N PRO A 104 13.83 -13.22 0.02
CA PRO A 104 14.36 -12.06 -0.70
C PRO A 104 13.70 -11.83 -2.07
N ASP A 105 13.20 -12.90 -2.71
CA ASP A 105 12.61 -12.86 -4.05
C ASP A 105 11.08 -12.81 -4.04
N VAL A 106 10.47 -12.51 -2.88
CA VAL A 106 9.00 -12.48 -2.77
C VAL A 106 8.41 -11.27 -3.52
N PHE A 107 7.33 -11.53 -4.23
CA PHE A 107 6.52 -10.50 -4.89
C PHE A 107 5.03 -10.86 -4.73
N TYR A 108 4.17 -9.89 -4.98
CA TYR A 108 2.72 -10.12 -5.06
C TYR A 108 2.17 -9.61 -6.39
N ASP A 109 1.19 -10.34 -6.92
CA ASP A 109 0.46 -9.93 -8.11
C ASP A 109 -0.75 -9.08 -7.72
N CYS A 110 -0.82 -7.86 -8.27
CA CYS A 110 -2.06 -7.10 -8.30
C CYS A 110 -2.87 -7.54 -9.50
N LEU A 111 -3.87 -8.39 -9.23
CA LEU A 111 -4.79 -8.87 -10.26
C LEU A 111 -5.69 -7.72 -10.71
N THR A 112 -5.92 -7.62 -12.02
CA THR A 112 -6.92 -6.71 -12.58
C THR A 112 -8.25 -6.95 -11.89
N ARG A 113 -8.88 -5.89 -11.38
CA ARG A 113 -10.26 -5.93 -10.87
C ARG A 113 -11.12 -6.43 -12.04
N GLY A 114 -11.49 -7.71 -12.02
CA GLY A 114 -11.89 -8.46 -13.21
C GLY A 114 -12.91 -7.71 -14.08
N HIS A 115 -12.74 -7.76 -15.40
CA HIS A 115 -13.63 -8.61 -16.17
C HIS A 115 -14.00 -9.84 -15.34
N LEU A 116 -15.24 -9.82 -14.86
CA LEU A 116 -15.87 -10.92 -14.14
C LEU A 116 -15.47 -12.25 -14.79
N ILE A 117 -14.93 -13.18 -14.01
CA ILE A 117 -15.02 -14.58 -14.37
C ILE A 117 -16.51 -14.88 -14.40
N THR A 118 -17.10 -14.82 -15.61
CA THR A 118 -18.40 -15.40 -15.86
C THR A 118 -18.18 -16.91 -15.89
N PRO A 119 -18.94 -17.70 -15.10
CA PRO A 119 -18.83 -19.14 -15.18
C PRO A 119 -19.32 -19.60 -16.56
N ARG A 120 -18.57 -20.49 -17.19
CA ARG A 120 -19.14 -21.53 -18.05
C ARG A 120 -18.71 -22.88 -17.51
#